data_AF-A0A3R6R5M8-F1
#
_entry.id   AF-A0A3R6R5M8-F1
#
_cell.length_a   1.000
_cell.length_b   1.000
_cell.length_c   1.000
_cell.angle_alpha   90.00
_cell.angle_beta   90.00
_cell.angle_gamma   90.00
#
_symmetry.space_group_name_H-M   'P 1'
#
loop_
_entity.id
_entity.type
_entity.pdbx_description
1 polymer ?
#
loop_
_entity_poly.entity_id
_entity_poly.type
_entity_poly.pdbx_seq_one_letter_code
_entity_poly.pdbx_strand_id
1 'polypeptide(L)'
;MHCCIGKSYELLENHLWETLKLFSGYSFTTVKGLRFHYTVNGNEILIDRKKKSITRSSVNIALKETMEMKRNVNGPKKLKVFGASYLYPIFLRFDLIKTERE
;
A
#
# COMPACT_ATOMS: atom_id res chain seq x y z
N MET A 1 -8.79 18.19 -21.14
CA MET A 1 -8.48 16.77 -20.83
C MET A 1 -7.65 16.55 -19.55
N HIS A 2 -7.04 17.56 -18.93
CA HIS A 2 -6.29 17.40 -17.66
C HIS A 2 -7.14 17.07 -16.41
N CYS A 3 -8.44 17.38 -16.39
CA CYS A 3 -9.29 17.19 -15.20
C CYS A 3 -9.66 15.72 -14.95
N CYS A 4 -9.81 14.91 -16.00
CA CYS A 4 -10.32 13.54 -15.87
C CYS A 4 -9.32 12.60 -15.18
N ILE A 5 -8.02 12.81 -15.40
CA ILE A 5 -6.95 11.98 -14.81
C ILE A 5 -6.79 12.27 -13.30
N GLY A 6 -6.96 13.52 -12.88
CA GLY A 6 -6.92 13.87 -11.45
C GLY A 6 -8.06 13.20 -10.67
N LYS A 7 -9.27 13.22 -11.23
CA LYS A 7 -10.45 12.59 -10.61
C LYS A 7 -10.34 11.07 -10.49
N SER A 8 -9.80 10.39 -11.50
CA SER A 8 -9.63 8.93 -11.45
C SER A 8 -8.60 8.51 -10.39
N TYR A 9 -7.56 9.32 -10.19
CA TYR A 9 -6.51 9.03 -9.23
C TYR A 9 -7.00 9.19 -7.78
N GLU A 10 -7.72 10.27 -7.48
CA GLU A 10 -8.33 10.49 -6.16
C GLU A 10 -9.33 9.37 -5.81
N LEU A 11 -10.12 8.92 -6.80
CA LEU A 11 -10.98 7.76 -6.61
C LEU A 11 -10.18 6.52 -6.24
N LEU A 12 -9.07 6.23 -6.93
CA LEU A 12 -8.22 5.06 -6.62
C LEU A 12 -7.64 5.13 -5.20
N GLU A 13 -7.15 6.30 -4.77
CA GLU A 13 -6.66 6.51 -3.41
C GLU A 13 -7.75 6.26 -2.36
N ASN A 14 -8.97 6.73 -2.62
CA ASN A 14 -10.12 6.50 -1.76
C ASN A 14 -10.48 5.01 -1.69
N HIS A 15 -10.56 4.31 -2.83
CA HIS A 15 -10.86 2.88 -2.87
C HIS A 15 -9.80 2.06 -2.14
N LEU A 16 -8.51 2.40 -2.31
CA LEU A 16 -7.42 1.75 -1.58
C LEU A 16 -7.58 1.96 -0.07
N TRP A 17 -7.89 3.17 0.37
CA TRP A 17 -8.07 3.46 1.79
C TRP A 17 -9.26 2.71 2.40
N GLU A 18 -10.40 2.66 1.71
CA GLU A 18 -11.54 1.86 2.15
C GLU A 18 -11.21 0.36 2.18
N THR A 19 -10.44 -0.13 1.21
CA THR A 19 -9.96 -1.52 1.22
C THR A 19 -9.05 -1.80 2.43
N LEU A 20 -8.18 -0.86 2.80
CA LEU A 20 -7.37 -0.99 4.01
C LEU A 20 -8.23 -1.07 5.28
N LYS A 21 -9.32 -0.28 5.36
CA LYS A 21 -10.29 -0.41 6.47
C LYS A 21 -10.93 -1.78 6.53
N LEU A 22 -11.34 -2.34 5.39
CA LEU A 22 -11.95 -3.66 5.32
C LEU A 22 -10.98 -4.79 5.72
N PHE A 23 -9.69 -4.64 5.40
CA PHE A 23 -8.66 -5.62 5.73
C PHE A 23 -7.96 -5.34 7.08
N SER A 24 -8.49 -4.43 7.89
CA SER A 24 -7.98 -4.16 9.23
C SER A 24 -7.99 -5.45 10.07
N GLY A 25 -6.88 -5.76 10.72
CA GLY A 25 -6.66 -7.01 11.48
C GLY A 25 -6.20 -8.20 10.63
N TYR A 26 -6.24 -8.13 9.30
CA TYR A 26 -5.73 -9.20 8.45
C TYR A 26 -4.20 -9.34 8.57
N SER A 27 -3.72 -10.58 8.57
CA SER A 27 -2.28 -10.90 8.67
C SER A 27 -1.60 -10.93 7.31
N PHE A 28 -0.47 -10.22 7.21
CA PHE A 28 0.40 -10.20 6.04
C PHE A 28 1.80 -10.70 6.41
N THR A 29 2.59 -11.04 5.40
CA THR A 29 3.98 -11.48 5.57
C THR A 29 4.87 -10.60 4.72
N THR A 30 5.86 -9.95 5.34
CA THR A 30 6.86 -9.17 4.60
C THR A 30 7.70 -10.08 3.70
N VAL A 31 8.41 -9.50 2.73
CA VAL A 31 9.35 -10.24 1.86
C VAL A 31 10.41 -11.02 2.66
N LYS A 32 10.74 -10.57 3.88
CA LYS A 32 11.68 -11.26 4.78
C LYS A 32 11.03 -12.35 5.65
N GLY A 33 9.81 -12.79 5.35
CA GLY A 33 9.11 -13.84 6.10
C GLY A 33 8.52 -13.39 7.44
N LEU A 34 8.54 -12.09 7.73
CA LEU A 34 8.04 -11.56 9.00
C LEU A 34 6.52 -11.33 8.93
N ARG A 35 5.75 -12.08 9.74
CA ARG A 35 4.31 -11.86 9.91
C ARG A 35 4.04 -10.55 10.67
N PHE A 36 2.95 -9.89 10.28
CA PHE A 36 2.42 -8.68 10.91
C PHE A 36 0.93 -8.55 10.58
N HIS A 37 0.21 -7.74 11.34
CA HIS A 37 -1.10 -7.24 10.97
C HIS A 37 -1.12 -5.73 11.17
N TYR A 38 -2.17 -5.07 10.69
CA TYR A 38 -2.35 -3.65 10.96
C TYR A 38 -3.75 -3.37 11.46
N THR A 39 -3.90 -2.25 12.16
CA THR A 39 -5.20 -1.65 12.47
C THR A 39 -5.27 -0.29 11.80
N VAL A 40 -6.47 0.20 11.50
CA VAL A 40 -6.66 1.53 10.91
C VAL A 40 -7.10 2.47 12.03
N ASN A 41 -6.38 3.57 12.19
CA ASN A 41 -6.67 4.61 13.17
C ASN A 41 -6.75 5.97 12.47
N GLY A 42 -7.97 6.45 12.20
CA GLY A 42 -8.18 7.70 11.49
C GLY A 42 -7.56 7.70 10.09
N ASN A 43 -6.49 8.48 9.91
CA ASN A 43 -5.75 8.65 8.66
C ASN A 43 -4.40 7.91 8.64
N GLU A 44 -4.23 6.88 9.45
CA GLU A 44 -3.01 6.07 9.48
C GLU A 44 -3.34 4.59 9.72
N ILE A 45 -2.43 3.71 9.29
CA ILE A 45 -2.43 2.31 9.68
C ILE A 45 -1.33 2.07 10.71
N LEU A 46 -1.69 1.40 11.80
CA LEU A 46 -0.79 1.02 12.88
C LEU A 46 -0.39 -0.44 12.69
N ILE A 47 0.89 -0.67 12.47
CA ILE A 47 1.49 -1.99 12.37
C ILE A 47 1.74 -2.50 13.79
N ASP A 48 1.20 -3.68 14.11
CA ASP A 48 1.39 -4.36 15.40
C ASP A 48 2.89 -4.51 15.74
N ARG A 49 3.66 -4.87 14.72
CA ARG A 49 5.10 -5.06 14.82
C ARG A 49 5.81 -3.72 14.96
N LYS A 50 6.53 -3.56 16.07
CA LYS A 50 7.39 -2.40 16.39
C LYS A 50 6.63 -1.06 16.53
N LYS A 51 5.31 -1.09 16.79
CA LYS A 51 4.47 0.12 16.98
C LYS A 51 4.70 1.17 15.89
N LYS A 52 4.77 0.75 14.63
CA LYS A 52 5.01 1.65 13.50
C LYS A 52 3.69 2.17 12.96
N SER A 53 3.61 3.46 12.68
CA SER A 53 2.50 4.06 11.94
C SER A 53 2.90 4.34 10.48
N ILE A 54 1.94 4.17 9.57
CA ILE A 54 2.04 4.57 8.17
C ILE A 54 0.83 5.45 7.85
N THR A 55 1.07 6.72 7.52
CA THR A 55 0.01 7.67 7.22
C THR A 55 -0.66 7.38 5.88
N ARG A 56 -1.91 7.81 5.72
CA ARG A 56 -2.66 7.79 4.45
C ARG A 56 -1.90 8.52 3.34
N SER A 57 -1.24 9.63 3.66
CA SER A 57 -0.37 10.33 2.71
C SER A 57 0.79 9.45 2.22
N SER A 58 1.42 8.67 3.11
CA SER A 58 2.48 7.73 2.73
C SER A 58 1.95 6.59 1.87
N VAL A 59 0.73 6.10 2.15
CA VAL A 59 0.05 5.09 1.29
C VAL A 59 -0.19 5.65 -0.11
N ASN A 60 -0.70 6.89 -0.21
CA ASN A 60 -0.96 7.54 -1.49
C ASN A 60 0.32 7.75 -2.30
N ILE A 61 1.42 8.17 -1.66
CA ILE A 61 2.74 8.28 -2.32
C ILE A 61 3.19 6.91 -2.84
N ALA A 62 3.07 5.85 -2.05
CA ALA A 62 3.43 4.50 -2.49
C ALA A 62 2.57 4.02 -3.67
N LEU A 63 1.27 4.35 -3.66
CA LEU A 63 0.36 4.06 -4.77
C LEU A 63 0.80 4.80 -6.04
N LYS A 64 1.21 6.07 -5.90
CA LYS A 64 1.71 6.88 -7.02
C LYS A 64 2.94 6.29 -7.65
N GLU A 65 3.94 5.98 -6.83
CA GLU A 65 5.16 5.30 -7.29
C GLU A 65 4.82 3.96 -7.99
N THR A 66 3.88 3.19 -7.44
CA THR A 66 3.44 1.92 -8.05
C THR A 66 2.82 2.12 -9.44
N MET A 67 1.98 3.15 -9.60
CA MET A 67 1.33 3.44 -10.88
C MET A 67 2.30 4.04 -11.90
N GLU A 68 3.24 4.89 -11.47
CA GLU A 68 4.32 5.41 -12.32
C GLU A 68 5.23 4.29 -12.85
N MET A 69 5.48 3.27 -12.03
CA MET A 69 6.18 2.04 -12.44
C MET A 69 5.31 1.05 -13.22
N LYS A 70 4.11 1.45 -13.68
CA LYS A 70 3.17 0.60 -14.42
C LYS A 70 2.88 -0.73 -13.71
N ARG A 71 2.78 -0.70 -12.38
CA ARG A 71 2.57 -1.87 -11.49
C ARG A 71 3.76 -2.85 -11.45
N ASN A 72 4.90 -2.56 -12.10
CA ASN A 72 6.11 -3.38 -12.09
C ASN A 72 7.08 -2.93 -10.99
N VAL A 73 6.77 -3.27 -9.74
CA VAL A 73 7.54 -2.85 -8.57
C VAL A 73 8.40 -4.02 -8.08
N ASN A 74 9.70 -3.98 -8.36
CA ASN A 74 10.67 -5.00 -7.94
C ASN A 74 11.13 -4.79 -6.49
N GLY A 75 10.24 -5.10 -5.55
CA GLY A 75 10.51 -5.10 -4.13
C GLY A 75 10.17 -3.80 -3.38
N PRO A 76 10.10 -3.85 -2.04
CA PRO A 76 9.55 -2.77 -1.21
C PRO A 76 10.30 -1.45 -1.33
N LYS A 77 11.63 -1.48 -1.49
CA LYS A 77 12.45 -0.25 -1.56
C LYS A 77 12.02 0.69 -2.69
N LYS A 78 11.41 0.17 -3.75
CA LYS A 78 10.94 0.95 -4.89
C LYS A 78 9.73 1.83 -4.58
N LEU A 79 8.97 1.55 -3.52
CA LEU A 79 7.84 2.39 -3.11
C LEU A 79 8.26 3.74 -2.49
N LYS A 80 9.56 3.95 -2.22
CA LYS A 80 10.16 5.21 -1.73
C LYS A 80 9.51 5.86 -0.49
N VAL A 81 8.78 5.09 0.32
CA VAL A 81 8.15 5.58 1.55
C VAL A 81 8.66 4.86 2.78
N PHE A 82 8.53 5.51 3.94
CA PHE A 82 8.65 4.82 5.21
C PHE A 82 7.56 3.75 5.34
N GLY A 83 7.91 2.58 5.88
CA GLY A 83 6.96 1.48 6.00
C GLY A 83 6.73 0.69 4.70
N ALA A 84 7.48 0.97 3.63
CA ALA A 84 7.36 0.24 2.36
C ALA A 84 7.50 -1.29 2.49
N SER A 85 8.27 -1.78 3.47
CA SER A 85 8.37 -3.22 3.77
C SER A 85 7.03 -3.88 4.15
N TYR A 86 6.09 -3.09 4.67
CA TYR A 86 4.75 -3.53 5.07
C TYR A 86 3.73 -3.24 3.96
N LEU A 87 3.84 -2.10 3.26
CA LEU A 87 2.94 -1.77 2.15
C LEU A 87 3.12 -2.71 0.95
N TYR A 88 4.35 -3.14 0.65
CA TYR A 88 4.62 -4.01 -0.49
C TYR A 88 3.79 -5.32 -0.50
N PRO A 89 3.80 -6.15 0.56
CA PRO A 89 2.94 -7.34 0.59
C PRO A 89 1.44 -7.03 0.61
N ILE A 90 1.02 -5.87 1.13
CA ILE A 90 -0.38 -5.43 1.05
C ILE A 90 -0.76 -5.12 -0.41
N PHE A 91 0.10 -4.40 -1.12
CA PHE A 91 -0.13 -4.04 -2.52
C PHE A 91 -0.09 -5.26 -3.45
N LEU A 92 0.77 -6.25 -3.16
CA LEU A 92 0.71 -7.55 -3.83
C LEU A 92 -0.63 -8.26 -3.58
N ARG A 93 -1.14 -8.22 -2.34
CA ARG A 93 -2.42 -8.87 -1.99
C ARG A 93 -3.61 -8.20 -2.68
N PHE A 94 -3.57 -6.88 -2.83
CA PHE A 94 -4.62 -6.09 -3.47
C PHE A 94 -4.49 -6.03 -4.99
N ASP A 95 -3.60 -6.85 -5.57
CA ASP A 95 -3.30 -6.86 -7.00
C ASP A 95 -2.88 -5.48 -7.54
N LEU A 96 -2.28 -4.62 -6.72
CA LEU A 96 -1.75 -3.33 -7.20
C LEU A 96 -0.39 -3.50 -7.88
N ILE A 97 0.41 -4.46 -7.41
CA ILE A 97 1.71 -4.81 -8.00
C ILE A 97 1.55 -6.11 -8.77
N LYS A 98 1.96 -6.12 -10.04
CA LYS A 98 2.05 -7.35 -10.81
C LYS A 98 3.24 -8.14 -10.30
N THR A 99 2.99 -9.35 -9.82
CA THR A 99 4.04 -10.34 -9.68
C THR A 99 4.12 -11.06 -11.02
N GLU A 100 5.29 -11.12 -11.63
CA GLU A 100 5.60 -12.16 -12.61
C GLU A 100 5.59 -13.47 -11.82
N ARG A 101 4.39 -14.02 -11.61
CA ARG A 101 4.25 -15.45 -11.41
C ARG A 101 4.16 -16.00 -12.83
N GLU A 102 5.19 -16.76 -13.18
CA GLU A 102 5.25 -17.64 -14.35
C GLU A 102 3.93 -18.40 -14.57
#